data_AF-A0A3J0N0P0-F1
#
_entry.id   AF-A0A3J0N0P0-F1
#
_cell.length_a   1.000
_cell.length_b   1.000
_cell.length_c   1.000
_cell.angle_alpha   90.00
_cell.angle_beta   90.00
_cell.angle_gamma   90.00
#
_symmetry.space_group_name_H-M   'P 1'
#
loop_
_entity.id
_entity.type
_entity.pdbx_description
1 polymer ?
#
loop_
_entity_poly.entity_id
_entity_poly.type
_entity_poly.pdbx_seq_one_letter_code
_entity_poly.pdbx_strand_id
1 'polypeptide(L)'
;MSKIQNPVVLIHKRENSDTYAVAITSGSQNYHDALLMASMEPDMVGDDIDTWSKTGYYMAAEIEQLREKMKMAEEKHLHFLGVVDDYDWQRQRLHAAAEKVIRMNRLEALHRTGCADNAENYACVKELRDALTFCEISGGIEKKGLTITLPDITSKVFWSGTGKNEVFHHESYKRWVKEAIERACVIAGIGVEVK
;
A
#
# COMPACT_ATOMS: atom_id res chain seq x y z
N MET A 1 11.55 32.78 -19.12
CA MET A 1 11.11 31.37 -19.21
C MET A 1 9.65 31.27 -18.80
N SER A 2 8.85 30.48 -19.51
CA SER A 2 7.47 30.15 -19.13
C SER A 2 7.43 29.31 -17.86
N LYS A 3 6.40 29.49 -17.03
CA LYS A 3 6.21 28.76 -15.76
C LYS A 3 5.91 27.27 -16.04
N ILE A 4 6.54 26.36 -15.31
CA ILE A 4 6.26 24.91 -15.38
C ILE A 4 4.92 24.65 -14.68
N GLN A 5 3.96 24.05 -15.38
CA GLN A 5 2.58 23.92 -14.88
C GLN A 5 2.37 22.71 -13.95
N ASN A 6 3.05 21.59 -14.19
CA ASN A 6 2.94 20.38 -13.39
C ASN A 6 4.34 19.89 -12.96
N PRO A 7 4.99 20.59 -12.02
CA PRO A 7 6.36 20.28 -11.64
C PRO A 7 6.44 18.88 -11.00
N VAL A 8 7.36 18.05 -11.51
CA VAL A 8 7.78 16.80 -10.87
C VAL A 8 9.28 16.89 -10.66
N VAL A 9 9.73 16.73 -9.42
CA VAL A 9 11.14 16.82 -9.04
C VAL A 9 11.74 15.44 -8.88
N LEU A 10 12.82 15.19 -9.63
CA LEU A 10 13.56 13.95 -9.66
C LEU A 10 14.98 14.19 -9.16
N ILE A 11 15.38 13.49 -8.11
CA ILE A 11 16.74 13.55 -7.57
C ILE A 11 17.51 12.34 -8.10
N HIS A 12 18.53 12.60 -8.93
CA HIS A 12 19.37 11.57 -9.54
C HIS A 12 20.78 11.60 -8.94
N LYS A 13 21.22 10.46 -8.40
CA LYS A 13 22.61 10.26 -7.97
C LYS A 13 23.45 9.88 -9.19
N ARG A 14 24.52 10.62 -9.48
CA ARG A 14 25.43 10.28 -10.58
C ARG A 14 26.24 9.04 -10.21
N GLU A 15 26.37 8.10 -11.14
CA GLU A 15 26.95 6.76 -10.89
C GLU A 15 28.42 6.80 -10.41
N ASN A 16 29.18 7.84 -10.75
CA ASN A 16 30.61 7.95 -10.48
C ASN A 16 31.00 9.21 -9.68
N SER A 17 30.05 9.85 -9.01
CA SER A 17 30.34 11.01 -8.14
C SER A 17 29.36 11.09 -6.97
N ASP A 18 29.82 11.64 -5.84
CA ASP A 18 28.96 11.92 -4.67
C ASP A 18 28.04 13.15 -4.89
N THR A 19 27.85 13.55 -6.14
CA THR A 19 27.05 14.70 -6.53
C THR A 19 25.65 14.26 -6.95
N TYR A 20 24.65 15.00 -6.50
CA TYR A 20 23.26 14.83 -6.89
C TYR A 20 22.87 15.86 -7.93
N ALA A 21 22.05 15.45 -8.90
CA ALA A 21 21.39 16.34 -9.84
C ALA A 21 19.89 16.34 -9.54
N VAL A 22 19.30 17.53 -9.49
CA VAL A 22 17.86 17.73 -9.35
C VAL A 22 17.31 18.10 -10.71
N ALA A 23 16.43 17.27 -11.25
CA ALA A 23 15.70 17.52 -12.49
C ALA A 23 14.26 17.88 -12.18
N ILE A 24 13.72 18.89 -12.84
CA ILE A 24 12.32 19.30 -12.74
C ILE A 24 11.70 19.16 -14.13
N THR A 25 10.71 18.28 -14.22
CA THR A 25 9.96 18.02 -15.46
C THR A 25 8.56 18.65 -15.36
N SER A 26 7.80 18.61 -16.46
CA SER A 26 6.37 18.95 -16.48
C SER A 26 5.51 17.69 -16.56
N GLY A 27 5.44 16.92 -15.46
CA GLY A 27 4.59 15.73 -15.35
C GLY A 27 5.22 14.41 -15.79
N SER A 28 6.51 14.40 -16.14
CA SER A 28 7.24 13.19 -16.53
C SER A 28 8.03 12.61 -15.34
N GLN A 29 8.05 11.28 -15.24
CA GLN A 29 8.91 10.54 -14.29
C GLN A 29 10.27 10.19 -14.90
N ASN A 30 10.52 10.59 -16.15
CA ASN A 30 11.79 10.37 -16.82
C ASN A 30 12.71 11.57 -16.59
N TYR A 31 13.86 11.31 -15.97
CA TYR A 31 14.89 12.31 -15.70
C TYR A 31 15.37 13.05 -16.97
N HIS A 32 15.35 12.39 -18.13
CA HIS A 32 15.79 12.99 -19.40
C HIS A 32 14.83 14.05 -19.96
N ASP A 33 13.60 14.15 -19.43
CA ASP A 33 12.59 15.13 -19.86
C ASP A 33 12.65 16.44 -19.04
N ALA A 34 13.78 16.69 -18.38
CA ALA A 34 13.94 17.84 -17.48
C ALA A 34 13.87 19.18 -18.24
N LEU A 35 13.00 20.06 -17.77
CA LEU A 35 12.89 21.45 -18.23
C LEU A 35 13.79 22.40 -17.43
N LEU A 36 14.12 22.01 -16.19
CA LEU A 36 15.07 22.69 -15.33
C LEU A 36 15.94 21.63 -14.64
N MET A 37 17.25 21.84 -14.62
CA MET A 37 18.19 21.00 -13.89
C MET A 37 19.09 21.86 -13.01
N ALA A 38 19.36 21.38 -11.81
CA ALA A 38 20.35 21.94 -10.90
C ALA A 38 21.31 20.84 -10.45
N SER A 39 22.62 21.10 -10.51
CA SER A 39 23.65 20.27 -9.89
C SER A 39 24.43 21.09 -8.88
N MET A 40 24.85 20.47 -7.79
CA MET A 40 25.59 21.16 -6.73
C MET A 40 27.08 20.88 -6.91
N GLU A 41 27.86 21.92 -7.21
CA GLU A 41 29.32 21.90 -7.08
C GLU A 41 29.72 22.65 -5.80
N PRO A 42 30.87 22.33 -5.16
CA PRO A 42 31.24 22.93 -3.88
C PRO A 42 31.50 24.46 -3.93
N ASP A 43 31.81 25.00 -5.10
CA ASP A 43 32.37 26.35 -5.28
C ASP A 43 31.39 27.28 -6.04
N MET A 44 30.14 27.36 -5.57
CA MET A 44 29.07 28.10 -6.27
C MET A 44 29.24 29.63 -6.17
N VAL A 45 29.34 30.33 -7.31
CA VAL A 45 29.29 31.81 -7.42
C VAL A 45 28.43 32.23 -8.62
N GLY A 46 27.55 33.24 -8.45
CA GLY A 46 26.85 33.90 -9.57
C GLY A 46 25.48 33.31 -9.94
N ASP A 47 25.22 33.14 -11.25
CA ASP A 47 23.93 32.72 -11.86
C ASP A 47 23.37 31.39 -11.33
N ASP A 48 24.19 30.59 -10.66
CA ASP A 48 23.80 29.31 -10.06
C ASP A 48 22.83 29.49 -8.87
N ILE A 49 22.89 30.61 -8.15
CA ILE A 49 21.99 30.90 -7.01
C ILE A 49 20.53 31.06 -7.46
N ASP A 50 20.28 31.64 -8.63
CA ASP A 50 18.92 31.81 -9.18
C ASP A 50 18.33 30.46 -9.64
N THR A 51 19.16 29.57 -10.17
CA THR A 51 18.79 28.19 -10.55
C THR A 51 18.39 27.36 -9.33
N TRP A 52 19.11 27.48 -8.22
CA TRP A 52 18.77 26.82 -6.95
C TRP A 52 17.54 27.41 -6.28
N SER A 53 17.34 28.73 -6.35
CA SER A 53 16.14 29.38 -5.84
C SER A 53 14.88 28.90 -6.58
N LYS A 54 14.95 28.76 -7.91
CA LYS A 54 13.87 28.20 -8.73
C LYS A 54 13.64 26.71 -8.45
N THR A 55 14.72 25.95 -8.28
CA THR A 55 14.64 24.54 -7.92
C THR A 55 13.94 24.36 -6.57
N GLY A 56 14.32 25.14 -5.56
CA GLY A 56 13.68 25.16 -4.25
C GLY A 56 12.20 25.55 -4.31
N TYR A 57 11.83 26.53 -5.13
CA TYR A 57 10.43 26.91 -5.36
C TYR A 57 9.59 25.74 -5.92
N TYR A 58 10.09 25.04 -6.95
CA TYR A 58 9.35 23.92 -7.55
C TYR A 58 9.33 22.67 -6.66
N MET A 59 10.39 22.42 -5.89
CA MET A 59 10.40 21.40 -4.84
C MET A 59 9.33 21.67 -3.78
N ALA A 60 9.22 22.91 -3.30
CA ALA A 60 8.20 23.29 -2.35
C ALA A 60 6.78 23.12 -2.94
N ALA A 61 6.58 23.53 -4.20
CA ALA A 61 5.31 23.37 -4.89
C ALA A 61 4.91 21.89 -5.06
N GLU A 62 5.85 21.00 -5.38
CA GLU A 62 5.54 19.57 -5.46
C GLU A 62 5.24 18.98 -4.08
N ILE A 63 5.99 19.36 -3.04
CA ILE A 63 5.73 18.92 -1.66
C ILE A 63 4.31 19.32 -1.21
N GLU A 64 3.87 20.55 -1.52
CA GLU A 64 2.50 21.00 -1.22
C GLU A 64 1.45 20.17 -1.96
N GLN A 65 1.66 19.89 -3.25
CA GLN A 65 0.76 19.03 -4.02
C GLN A 65 0.70 17.60 -3.48
N LEU A 66 1.84 17.05 -3.07
CA LEU A 66 1.91 15.71 -2.47
C LEU A 66 1.21 15.66 -1.11
N ARG A 67 1.34 16.71 -0.29
CA ARG A 67 0.62 16.83 0.99
C ARG A 67 -0.89 16.88 0.79
N GLU A 68 -1.37 17.64 -0.19
CA GLU A 68 -2.81 17.69 -0.49
C GLU A 68 -3.34 16.35 -1.00
N LYS A 69 -2.59 15.67 -1.88
CA LYS A 69 -2.94 14.32 -2.35
C LYS A 69 -2.96 13.31 -1.20
N MET A 70 -2.00 13.40 -0.28
CA MET A 70 -1.94 12.54 0.91
C MET A 70 -3.17 12.76 1.79
N LYS A 71 -3.51 14.02 2.10
CA LYS A 71 -4.70 14.38 2.86
C LYS A 71 -5.99 13.82 2.23
N MET A 72 -6.16 14.02 0.92
CA MET A 72 -7.32 13.46 0.19
C MET A 72 -7.35 11.92 0.21
N ALA A 73 -6.20 11.27 0.18
CA ALA A 73 -6.11 9.82 0.29
C ALA A 73 -6.46 9.32 1.71
N GLU A 74 -6.01 10.02 2.75
CA GLU A 74 -6.36 9.76 4.15
C GLU A 74 -7.87 9.91 4.39
N GLU A 75 -8.48 10.99 3.87
CA GLU A 75 -9.93 11.21 3.97
C GLU A 75 -10.73 10.09 3.28
N LYS A 76 -10.30 9.68 2.08
CA LYS A 76 -10.91 8.54 1.36
C LYS A 76 -10.73 7.23 2.12
N HIS A 77 -9.57 7.01 2.72
CA HIS A 77 -9.31 5.82 3.53
C HIS A 77 -10.22 5.78 4.76
N LEU A 78 -10.37 6.90 5.47
CA LEU A 78 -11.27 7.01 6.62
C LEU A 78 -12.73 6.76 6.23
N HIS A 79 -13.18 7.31 5.11
CA HIS A 79 -14.51 7.02 4.57
C HIS A 79 -14.68 5.53 4.25
N PHE A 80 -13.67 4.90 3.64
CA PHE A 80 -13.72 3.47 3.31
C PHE A 80 -13.79 2.60 4.56
N LEU A 81 -13.07 2.94 5.64
CA LEU A 81 -13.17 2.26 6.92
C LEU A 81 -14.60 2.31 7.48
N GLY A 82 -15.27 3.46 7.42
CA GLY A 82 -16.67 3.57 7.85
C GLY A 82 -17.62 2.68 7.04
N VAL A 83 -17.43 2.57 5.73
CA VAL A 83 -18.23 1.67 4.88
C VAL A 83 -18.00 0.20 5.23
N VAL A 84 -16.76 -0.19 5.54
CA VAL A 84 -16.43 -1.56 5.96
C VAL A 84 -17.08 -1.88 7.30
N ASP A 85 -17.02 -0.97 8.28
CA ASP A 85 -17.67 -1.15 9.58
C ASP A 85 -19.21 -1.30 9.44
N ASP A 86 -19.83 -0.46 8.59
CA ASP A 86 -21.27 -0.55 8.30
C ASP A 86 -21.63 -1.89 7.63
N TYR A 87 -20.80 -2.36 6.70
CA TYR A 87 -21.00 -3.65 6.04
C TYR A 87 -20.87 -4.82 7.03
N ASP A 88 -19.86 -4.79 7.89
CA ASP A 88 -19.67 -5.82 8.92
C ASP A 88 -20.84 -5.83 9.92
N TRP A 89 -21.33 -4.66 10.33
CA TRP A 89 -22.54 -4.55 11.16
C TRP A 89 -23.76 -5.17 10.48
N GLN A 90 -24.00 -4.85 9.21
CA GLN A 90 -25.11 -5.42 8.44
C GLN A 90 -24.98 -6.94 8.29
N ARG A 91 -23.77 -7.45 8.05
CA ARG A 91 -23.47 -8.88 7.95
C ARG A 91 -23.74 -9.61 9.26
N GLN A 92 -23.28 -9.06 10.40
CA GLN A 92 -23.56 -9.63 11.73
C GLN A 92 -25.06 -9.67 12.03
N ARG A 93 -25.79 -8.60 11.69
CA ARG A 93 -27.23 -8.54 11.89
C ARG A 93 -27.98 -9.57 11.04
N LEU A 94 -27.58 -9.76 9.78
CA LEU A 94 -28.15 -10.79 8.91
C LEU A 94 -27.86 -12.19 9.46
N HIS A 95 -26.64 -12.43 9.92
CA HIS A 95 -26.23 -13.70 10.52
C HIS A 95 -27.08 -14.03 11.77
N ALA A 96 -27.31 -13.06 12.65
CA ALA A 96 -28.13 -13.23 13.83
C ALA A 96 -29.60 -13.52 13.47
N ALA A 97 -30.14 -12.84 12.44
CA ALA A 97 -31.50 -13.06 11.97
C ALA A 97 -31.67 -14.47 11.36
N ALA A 98 -30.74 -14.90 10.51
CA ALA A 98 -30.72 -16.22 9.90
C ALA A 98 -30.68 -17.33 10.97
N GLU A 99 -29.77 -17.24 11.94
CA GLU A 99 -29.66 -18.19 13.05
C GLU A 99 -30.93 -18.26 13.91
N LYS A 100 -31.64 -17.13 14.10
CA LYS A 100 -32.92 -17.12 14.79
C LYS A 100 -34.00 -17.89 14.01
N VAL A 101 -34.07 -17.70 12.69
CA VAL A 101 -35.02 -18.41 11.83
C VAL A 101 -34.71 -19.91 11.80
N ILE A 102 -33.44 -20.30 11.63
CA ILE A 102 -33.03 -21.71 11.66
C ILE A 102 -33.43 -22.36 12.99
N ARG A 103 -33.19 -21.68 14.11
CA ARG A 103 -33.57 -22.16 15.44
C ARG A 103 -35.08 -22.35 15.60
N MET A 104 -35.88 -21.41 15.10
CA MET A 104 -37.35 -21.54 15.10
C MET A 104 -37.81 -22.75 14.29
N ASN A 105 -37.24 -22.98 13.11
CA ASN A 105 -37.56 -24.14 12.27
C ASN A 105 -37.16 -25.46 12.95
N ARG A 106 -36.02 -25.51 13.63
CA ARG A 106 -35.59 -26.69 14.42
C ARG A 106 -36.57 -27.02 15.56
N LEU A 107 -37.06 -26.01 16.28
CA LEU A 107 -38.09 -26.20 17.32
C LEU A 107 -39.40 -26.69 16.72
N GLU A 108 -39.81 -26.15 15.57
CA GLU A 108 -41.00 -26.60 14.87
C GLU A 108 -40.89 -28.06 14.39
N ALA A 109 -39.75 -28.45 13.83
CA ALA A 109 -39.48 -29.83 13.45
C ALA A 109 -39.51 -30.78 14.65
N LEU A 110 -38.93 -30.36 15.78
CA LEU A 110 -38.99 -31.10 17.04
C LEU A 110 -40.44 -31.32 17.49
N HIS A 111 -41.28 -30.28 17.45
CA HIS A 111 -42.69 -30.41 17.84
C HIS A 111 -43.51 -31.29 16.88
N ARG A 112 -43.24 -31.22 15.57
CA ARG A 112 -44.00 -31.97 14.56
C ARG A 112 -43.58 -33.42 14.42
N THR A 113 -42.28 -33.71 14.56
CA THR A 113 -41.69 -35.00 14.20
C THR A 113 -40.87 -35.64 15.31
N GLY A 114 -40.68 -34.96 16.45
CA GLY A 114 -39.85 -35.43 17.55
C GLY A 114 -38.34 -35.30 17.32
N CYS A 115 -37.91 -34.80 16.16
CA CYS A 115 -36.50 -34.65 15.79
C CYS A 115 -36.24 -33.26 15.20
N ALA A 116 -35.36 -32.49 15.85
CA ALA A 116 -35.01 -31.13 15.40
C ALA A 116 -34.22 -31.12 14.08
N ASP A 117 -33.44 -32.17 13.82
CA ASP A 117 -32.58 -32.26 12.63
C ASP A 117 -33.37 -32.38 11.33
N ASN A 118 -34.65 -32.78 11.42
CA ASN A 118 -35.55 -32.79 10.27
C ASN A 118 -35.73 -31.39 9.64
N ALA A 119 -35.46 -30.31 10.38
CA ALA A 119 -35.47 -28.95 9.85
C ALA A 119 -34.36 -28.67 8.83
N GLU A 120 -33.24 -29.41 8.86
CA GLU A 120 -32.15 -29.21 7.88
C GLU A 120 -32.58 -29.59 6.45
N ASN A 121 -33.64 -30.40 6.32
CA ASN A 121 -34.24 -30.72 5.03
C ASN A 121 -35.19 -29.64 4.51
N TYR A 122 -35.50 -28.62 5.31
CA TYR A 122 -36.37 -27.53 4.88
C TYR A 122 -35.62 -26.63 3.91
N ALA A 123 -36.24 -26.34 2.76
CA ALA A 123 -35.62 -25.49 1.73
C ALA A 123 -35.15 -24.14 2.28
N CYS A 124 -35.93 -23.52 3.17
CA CYS A 124 -35.56 -22.26 3.82
C CYS A 124 -34.33 -22.37 4.72
N VAL A 125 -34.14 -23.49 5.44
CA VAL A 125 -32.97 -23.70 6.30
C VAL A 125 -31.73 -23.94 5.45
N LYS A 126 -31.87 -24.71 4.37
CA LYS A 126 -30.77 -24.97 3.43
C LYS A 126 -30.27 -23.69 2.75
N GLU A 127 -31.18 -22.89 2.20
CA GLU A 127 -30.85 -21.59 1.60
C GLU A 127 -30.18 -20.64 2.62
N LEU A 128 -30.66 -20.60 3.86
CA LEU A 128 -30.03 -19.80 4.91
C LEU A 128 -28.64 -20.31 5.29
N ARG A 129 -28.42 -21.63 5.33
CA ARG A 129 -27.10 -22.23 5.57
C ARG A 129 -26.12 -21.91 4.45
N ASP A 130 -26.56 -22.01 3.20
CA ASP A 130 -25.75 -21.65 2.03
C ASP A 130 -25.39 -20.16 2.05
N ALA A 131 -26.35 -19.29 2.38
CA ALA A 131 -26.12 -17.85 2.54
C ALA A 131 -25.12 -17.53 3.68
N LEU A 132 -25.24 -18.20 4.83
CA LEU A 132 -24.29 -18.05 5.94
C LEU A 132 -22.88 -18.49 5.55
N THR A 133 -22.77 -19.63 4.87
CA THR A 133 -21.49 -20.16 4.37
C THR A 133 -20.84 -19.20 3.37
N PHE A 134 -21.64 -18.64 2.45
CA PHE A 134 -21.17 -17.59 1.54
C PHE A 134 -20.68 -16.35 2.28
N CYS A 135 -21.40 -15.91 3.31
CA CYS A 135 -20.99 -14.79 4.16
C CYS A 135 -19.68 -15.09 4.91
N GLU A 136 -19.45 -16.31 5.39
CA GLU A 136 -18.20 -16.72 6.05
C GLU A 136 -17.00 -16.68 5.09
N ILE A 137 -17.16 -17.24 3.89
CA ILE A 137 -16.11 -17.25 2.85
C ILE A 137 -15.77 -15.83 2.39
N SER A 138 -16.78 -14.97 2.22
CA SER A 138 -16.59 -13.59 1.74
C SER A 138 -15.99 -12.64 2.79
N GLY A 139 -16.14 -12.94 4.08
CA GLY A 139 -15.45 -12.21 5.16
C GLY A 139 -14.01 -12.62 5.38
N GLY A 140 -13.62 -13.78 4.87
CA GLY A 140 -12.23 -14.22 4.77
C GLY A 140 -11.56 -13.58 3.56
N ILE A 141 -11.40 -12.26 3.54
CA ILE A 141 -10.16 -11.76 2.95
C ILE A 141 -9.10 -12.22 3.95
N GLU A 142 -8.65 -13.49 3.82
CA GLU A 142 -7.45 -13.96 4.47
C GLU A 142 -6.45 -12.82 4.34
N LYS A 143 -5.89 -12.37 5.47
CA LYS A 143 -4.75 -11.47 5.47
C LYS A 143 -3.72 -12.13 4.55
N LYS A 144 -3.73 -11.75 3.27
CA LYS A 144 -2.83 -12.33 2.27
C LYS A 144 -1.46 -11.91 2.75
N GLY A 145 -0.77 -12.83 3.41
CA GLY A 145 0.57 -12.61 3.90
C GLY A 145 1.38 -12.13 2.71
N LEU A 146 1.81 -10.87 2.76
CA LEU A 146 2.59 -10.30 1.68
C LEU A 146 3.98 -10.93 1.79
N THR A 147 4.22 -11.99 1.01
CA THR A 147 5.54 -12.62 0.95
C THR A 147 6.43 -11.78 0.05
N ILE A 148 7.32 -10.99 0.65
CA ILE A 148 8.32 -10.22 -0.08
C ILE A 148 9.56 -11.10 -0.23
N THR A 149 9.81 -11.58 -1.45
CA THR A 149 11.06 -12.29 -1.77
C THR A 149 12.15 -11.24 -2.04
N LEU A 150 13.22 -11.27 -1.24
CA LEU A 150 14.35 -10.37 -1.46
C LEU A 150 15.06 -10.70 -2.79
N PRO A 151 15.63 -9.70 -3.49
CA PRO A 151 16.42 -9.94 -4.69
C PRO A 151 17.56 -10.92 -4.43
N ASP A 152 17.83 -11.81 -5.39
CA ASP A 152 18.98 -12.72 -5.33
C ASP A 152 20.29 -11.90 -5.38
N ILE A 153 21.00 -11.90 -4.27
CA ILE A 153 22.27 -11.18 -4.06
C ILE A 153 23.41 -11.70 -4.95
N THR A 154 23.26 -12.87 -5.56
CA THR A 154 24.21 -13.42 -6.54
C THR A 154 23.93 -12.93 -7.97
N SER A 155 22.77 -12.29 -8.20
CA SER A 155 22.36 -11.78 -9.50
C SER A 155 23.22 -10.59 -9.94
N LYS A 156 23.61 -10.56 -11.21
CA LYS A 156 24.25 -9.38 -11.85
C LYS A 156 23.36 -8.14 -11.79
N VAL A 157 22.04 -8.30 -11.66
CA VAL A 157 21.08 -7.19 -11.58
C VAL A 157 21.11 -6.51 -10.22
N PHE A 158 21.49 -7.23 -9.16
CA PHE A 158 21.60 -6.68 -7.80
C PHE A 158 22.79 -5.71 -7.67
N TRP A 159 23.90 -6.04 -8.33
CA TRP A 159 25.12 -5.23 -8.36
C TRP A 159 25.10 -4.35 -9.61
N SER A 160 24.54 -3.15 -9.53
CA SER A 160 24.63 -2.17 -10.63
C SER A 160 26.10 -1.93 -10.97
N GLY A 161 26.56 -2.41 -12.14
CA GLY A 161 27.80 -2.05 -12.85
C GLY A 161 29.16 -2.28 -12.15
N THR A 162 29.33 -1.83 -10.91
CA THR A 162 30.59 -1.61 -10.20
C THR A 162 30.73 -2.37 -8.88
N GLY A 163 29.63 -2.81 -8.25
CA GLY A 163 29.64 -3.33 -6.88
C GLY A 163 30.09 -4.80 -6.68
N LYS A 164 30.38 -5.55 -7.76
CA LYS A 164 30.73 -6.98 -7.63
C LYS A 164 32.00 -7.30 -6.84
N ASN A 165 32.87 -6.31 -6.65
CA ASN A 165 34.14 -6.46 -5.93
C ASN A 165 34.08 -5.95 -4.48
N GLU A 166 32.94 -5.42 -4.04
CA GLU A 166 32.76 -4.98 -2.65
C GLU A 166 32.39 -6.16 -1.74
N VAL A 167 32.86 -6.13 -0.49
CA VAL A 167 32.53 -7.16 0.50
C VAL A 167 31.08 -6.97 0.94
N PHE A 168 30.19 -7.81 0.43
CA PHE A 168 28.78 -7.78 0.80
C PHE A 168 28.53 -8.44 2.15
N HIS A 169 27.97 -7.67 3.09
CA HIS A 169 27.57 -8.17 4.40
C HIS A 169 26.10 -8.62 4.37
N HIS A 170 25.88 -9.88 3.97
CA HIS A 170 24.55 -10.49 3.79
C HIS A 170 23.63 -10.32 5.01
N GLU A 171 24.15 -10.56 6.22
CA GLU A 171 23.38 -10.44 7.46
C GLU A 171 22.92 -9.00 7.74
N SER A 172 23.78 -8.02 7.49
CA SER A 172 23.45 -6.60 7.67
C SER A 172 22.40 -6.13 6.67
N TYR A 173 22.53 -6.54 5.40
CA TYR A 173 21.54 -6.24 4.37
C TYR A 173 20.18 -6.87 4.68
N LYS A 174 20.15 -8.16 5.03
CA LYS A 174 18.90 -8.84 5.38
C LYS A 174 18.21 -8.15 6.57
N ARG A 175 18.99 -7.76 7.58
CA ARG A 175 18.47 -7.05 8.76
C ARG A 175 17.91 -5.66 8.42
N TRP A 176 18.64 -4.85 7.65
CA TRP A 176 18.18 -3.51 7.29
C TRP A 176 16.96 -3.53 6.39
N VAL A 177 16.90 -4.43 5.42
CA VAL A 177 15.74 -4.55 4.54
C VAL A 177 14.52 -5.07 5.32
N LYS A 178 14.72 -6.04 6.22
CA LYS A 178 13.67 -6.50 7.14
C LYS A 178 13.14 -5.35 8.01
N GLU A 179 14.01 -4.62 8.69
CA GLU A 179 13.62 -3.50 9.55
C GLU A 179 12.93 -2.37 8.74
N ALA A 180 13.36 -2.11 7.51
CA ALA A 180 12.75 -1.11 6.63
C ALA A 180 11.34 -1.52 6.18
N ILE A 181 11.15 -2.79 5.78
CA ILE A 181 9.84 -3.33 5.39
C ILE A 181 8.90 -3.32 6.60
N GLU A 182 9.34 -3.82 7.75
CA GLU A 182 8.53 -3.84 8.97
C GLU A 182 8.10 -2.43 9.38
N ARG A 183 9.02 -1.45 9.35
CA ARG A 183 8.68 -0.04 9.62
C ARG A 183 7.67 0.53 8.63
N ALA A 184 7.86 0.33 7.33
CA ALA A 184 6.93 0.83 6.31
C ALA A 184 5.54 0.20 6.46
N CYS A 185 5.48 -1.09 6.78
CA CYS A 185 4.23 -1.81 7.00
C CYS A 185 3.53 -1.39 8.30
N VAL A 186 4.27 -1.09 9.38
CA VAL A 186 3.71 -0.51 10.60
C VAL A 186 3.08 0.86 10.33
N ILE A 187 3.75 1.72 9.56
CA ILE A 187 3.21 3.03 9.15
C ILE A 187 1.94 2.86 8.32
N ALA A 188 1.89 1.85 7.46
CA ALA A 188 0.74 1.55 6.61
C ALA A 188 -0.38 0.74 7.32
N GLY A 189 -0.22 0.38 8.60
CA GLY A 189 -1.19 -0.44 9.33
C GLY A 189 -1.30 -1.90 8.86
N ILE A 190 -0.30 -2.41 8.14
CA ILE A 190 -0.26 -3.75 7.56
C ILE A 190 0.57 -4.67 8.47
N GLY A 191 -0.04 -5.75 8.98
CA GLY A 191 0.70 -6.81 9.66
C GLY A 191 1.53 -7.62 8.66
N VAL A 192 2.87 -7.54 8.75
CA VAL A 192 3.80 -8.25 7.87
C VAL A 192 4.84 -9.03 8.69
N GLU A 193 5.15 -10.24 8.25
CA GLU A 193 6.24 -11.09 8.77
C GLU A 193 7.28 -11.28 7.65
N VAL A 194 8.48 -10.72 7.82
CA VAL A 194 9.57 -10.86 6.85
C VAL A 194 10.45 -12.07 7.24
N LYS A 195 10.51 -13.08 6.36
CA LYS A 195 11.29 -14.32 6.52
C LYS A 195 12.69 -14.24 5.90
#